data_AF-A0AA92W6Q3-F1
#
_entry.id   AF-A0AA92W6Q3-F1
#
_cell.length_a   1.000
_cell.length_b   1.000
_cell.length_c   1.000
_cell.angle_alpha   90.00
_cell.angle_beta   90.00
_cell.angle_gamma   90.00
#
_symmetry.space_group_name_H-M   'P 1'
#
loop_
_entity.id
_entity.type
_entity.pdbx_description
1 polymer ?
#
loop_
_entity_poly.entity_id
_entity_poly.type
_entity_poly.pdbx_seq_one_letter_code
_entity_poly.pdbx_strand_id
1 'polypeptide(L)'
;MYTDRNALDEYAYHGVFYRSEQKPKEDGDLIGSDGDMLGDTDTSAGESETENVETIIFETDCDIQETNKLFNSGVVTLGYTIYFPMPTKEGEDGKDEEYIPEGLNAGIRFRGKMYGMDVDGMVIGVYPTQMHGCVAYIKGTDI
;
A
#
# COMPACT_ATOMS: atom_id res chain seq x y z
N MET A 1 3.45 -39.39 9.88
CA MET A 1 2.57 -38.21 9.77
C MET A 1 2.44 -37.92 8.29
N TYR A 2 1.27 -38.14 7.71
CA TYR A 2 1.00 -37.89 6.30
C TYR A 2 0.37 -36.50 6.23
N THR A 3 1.11 -35.49 5.78
CA THR A 3 0.56 -34.16 5.56
C THR A 3 -0.12 -34.19 4.19
N ASP A 4 -1.45 -34.10 4.17
CA ASP A 4 -2.18 -33.91 2.93
C ASP A 4 -1.80 -32.55 2.34
N ARG A 5 -1.09 -32.56 1.21
CA ARG A 5 -0.61 -31.34 0.56
C ARG A 5 -1.74 -30.52 -0.07
N ASN A 6 -2.92 -31.11 -0.25
CA ASN A 6 -4.09 -30.40 -0.75
C ASN A 6 -4.81 -29.57 0.33
N ALA A 7 -4.38 -29.66 1.60
CA ALA A 7 -4.95 -28.90 2.70
C ALA A 7 -4.13 -27.64 3.06
N LEU A 8 -3.11 -27.30 2.27
CA LEU A 8 -2.35 -26.05 2.39
C LEU A 8 -2.93 -25.04 1.40
N ASP A 9 -3.59 -24.00 1.93
CA ASP A 9 -4.02 -22.86 1.13
C ASP A 9 -2.78 -22.02 0.77
N GLU A 10 -2.44 -22.00 -0.51
CA GLU A 10 -1.41 -21.12 -1.06
C GLU A 10 -1.99 -19.70 -1.12
N TYR A 11 -1.23 -18.70 -0.67
CA TYR A 11 -1.69 -17.31 -0.60
C TYR A 11 -2.94 -17.13 0.27
N ALA A 12 -2.84 -17.55 1.54
CA ALA A 12 -3.97 -17.63 2.47
C ALA A 12 -4.54 -16.27 2.92
N TYR A 13 -3.91 -15.16 2.55
CA TYR A 13 -4.32 -13.80 2.93
C TYR A 13 -4.63 -12.96 1.70
N HIS A 14 -5.22 -11.80 1.96
CA HIS A 14 -5.54 -10.84 0.93
C HIS A 14 -4.86 -9.50 1.24
N GLY A 15 -4.25 -8.89 0.23
CA GLY A 15 -3.43 -7.70 0.38
C GLY A 15 -3.66 -6.65 -0.72
N VAL A 16 -3.52 -5.39 -0.34
CA VAL A 16 -3.74 -4.24 -1.22
C VAL A 16 -2.50 -3.34 -1.21
N PHE A 17 -1.93 -3.11 -2.39
CA PHE A 17 -0.90 -2.11 -2.66
C PHE A 17 -1.55 -0.80 -3.11
N TYR A 18 -1.17 0.31 -2.50
CA TYR A 18 -1.78 1.60 -2.76
C TYR A 18 -0.79 2.76 -2.58
N ARG A 19 -1.10 3.90 -3.22
CA ARG A 19 -0.39 5.17 -3.02
C ARG A 19 -1.28 6.12 -2.24
N SER A 20 -0.71 6.82 -1.27
CA SER A 20 -1.37 7.91 -0.56
C SER A 20 -0.76 9.23 -1.01
N GLU A 21 -1.59 10.13 -1.54
CA GLU A 21 -1.19 11.48 -1.91
C GLU A 21 -1.99 12.50 -1.10
N GLN A 22 -1.32 13.56 -0.66
CA GLN A 22 -1.97 14.70 -0.01
C GLN A 22 -2.34 15.72 -1.06
N LYS A 23 -3.64 15.97 -1.24
CA LYS A 23 -4.15 17.03 -2.11
C LYS A 23 -4.71 18.17 -1.27
N PRO A 24 -4.38 19.43 -1.59
CA PRO A 24 -5.10 20.56 -1.01
C PRO A 24 -6.57 20.46 -1.42
N LYS A 25 -7.51 20.63 -0.47
CA LYS A 25 -8.92 20.75 -0.83
C LYS A 25 -9.08 21.93 -1.79
N GLU A 26 -9.72 21.69 -2.94
CA GLU A 26 -10.17 22.78 -3.79
C GLU A 26 -11.25 23.53 -3.03
N ASP A 27 -10.84 24.64 -2.41
CA ASP A 27 -11.72 25.61 -1.78
C ASP A 27 -12.70 26.05 -2.86
N GLY A 28 -13.97 25.67 -2.69
CA GLY A 28 -15.03 26.05 -3.60
C GLY A 28 -15.02 27.57 -3.72
N ASP A 29 -14.89 28.04 -4.96
CA ASP A 29 -14.98 29.43 -5.36
C ASP A 29 -16.11 30.17 -4.61
N LEU A 30 -15.74 30.88 -3.54
CA LEU A 30 -16.53 31.93 -2.94
C LEU A 30 -15.85 33.26 -3.25
N ILE A 31 -15.70 33.59 -4.55
CA ILE A 31 -15.72 34.99 -4.97
C ILE A 31 -17.14 35.51 -4.71
N GLY A 32 -17.44 35.73 -3.43
CA GLY A 32 -18.45 36.68 -2.99
C GLY A 32 -17.94 38.05 -3.34
N SER A 33 -18.26 38.51 -4.55
CA SER A 33 -18.35 39.93 -4.85
C SER A 33 -19.23 40.54 -3.77
N ASP A 34 -18.64 41.27 -2.83
CA ASP A 34 -19.12 42.57 -2.37
C ASP A 34 -18.05 43.20 -1.47
N GLY A 35 -17.61 44.39 -1.88
CA GLY A 35 -16.64 45.17 -1.14
C GLY A 35 -17.21 45.62 0.20
N ASP A 36 -16.54 45.25 1.28
CA ASP A 36 -16.59 46.02 2.52
C ASP A 36 -15.22 46.07 3.20
N MET A 37 -14.95 47.26 3.69
CA MET A 37 -13.76 47.77 4.31
C MET A 37 -13.63 47.26 5.75
N LEU A 38 -12.39 46.95 6.15
CA LEU A 38 -11.88 47.03 7.53
C LEU A 38 -12.47 46.04 8.56
N GLY A 39 -11.66 45.05 8.94
CA GLY A 39 -11.88 44.23 10.13
C GLY A 39 -10.61 43.53 10.58
N ASP A 40 -9.86 44.19 11.46
CA ASP A 40 -8.77 43.62 12.26
C ASP A 40 -9.24 42.33 12.95
N THR A 41 -8.73 41.18 12.51
CA THR A 41 -8.80 39.94 13.28
C THR A 41 -7.58 39.09 12.93
N ASP A 42 -6.62 39.05 13.86
CA ASP A 42 -5.66 37.95 14.03
C ASP A 42 -6.43 36.62 14.05
N THR A 43 -6.66 36.06 12.87
CA THR A 43 -7.19 34.71 12.70
C THR A 43 -6.00 33.85 12.32
N SER A 44 -5.39 33.27 13.35
CA SER A 44 -4.36 32.25 13.25
C SER A 44 -4.72 31.24 12.16
N ALA A 45 -3.88 31.18 11.14
CA ALA A 45 -3.66 30.07 10.22
C ALA A 45 -4.89 29.20 9.95
N GLY A 46 -5.62 29.52 8.88
CA GLY A 46 -6.56 28.58 8.28
C GLY A 46 -5.85 27.25 8.06
N GLU A 47 -6.30 26.22 8.78
CA GLU A 47 -5.94 24.84 8.53
C GLU A 47 -6.40 24.53 7.11
N SER A 48 -5.48 24.58 6.15
CA SER A 48 -5.74 24.12 4.79
C SER A 48 -6.02 22.63 4.90
N GLU A 49 -7.30 22.30 5.02
CA GLU A 49 -7.78 20.94 5.17
C GLU A 49 -7.26 20.14 3.97
N THR A 50 -6.25 19.31 4.21
CA THR A 50 -5.59 18.52 3.16
C THR A 50 -6.28 17.16 3.11
N GLU A 51 -6.80 16.77 1.95
CA GLU A 51 -7.40 15.44 1.76
C GLU A 51 -6.32 14.43 1.40
N ASN A 52 -6.31 13.30 2.13
CA ASN A 52 -5.49 12.15 1.76
C ASN A 52 -6.28 11.33 0.73
N VAL A 53 -5.81 11.30 -0.51
CA VAL A 53 -6.38 10.48 -1.58
C VAL A 53 -5.58 9.19 -1.69
N GLU A 54 -6.25 8.06 -1.48
CA GLU A 54 -5.67 6.72 -1.67
C GLU A 54 -6.00 6.21 -3.07
N THR A 55 -4.98 5.84 -3.83
CA THR A 55 -5.12 5.20 -5.15
C THR A 55 -4.65 3.76 -5.04
N ILE A 56 -5.55 2.80 -5.28
CA ILE A 56 -5.21 1.38 -5.32
C ILE A 56 -4.38 1.10 -6.58
N ILE A 57 -3.24 0.45 -6.40
CA ILE A 57 -2.32 0.07 -7.47
C ILE A 57 -2.54 -1.39 -7.87
N PHE A 58 -2.61 -2.27 -6.87
CA PHE A 58 -2.71 -3.70 -7.10
C PHE A 58 -3.33 -4.40 -5.90
N GLU A 59 -4.22 -5.34 -6.15
CA GLU A 59 -4.92 -6.16 -5.15
C GLU A 59 -4.69 -7.63 -5.49
N THR A 60 -4.30 -8.43 -4.51
CA THR A 60 -3.88 -9.81 -4.76
C THR A 60 -3.99 -10.66 -3.51
N ASP A 61 -4.23 -11.96 -3.74
CA ASP A 61 -4.06 -12.96 -2.69
C ASP A 61 -2.56 -13.15 -2.44
N CYS A 62 -2.18 -13.26 -1.18
CA CYS A 62 -0.79 -13.27 -0.77
C CYS A 62 -0.55 -14.12 0.49
N ASP A 63 0.70 -14.50 0.70
CA ASP A 63 1.21 -15.02 1.96
C ASP A 63 2.04 -13.95 2.65
N ILE A 64 1.82 -13.80 3.95
CA ILE A 64 2.49 -12.81 4.78
C ILE A 64 3.37 -13.54 5.78
N GLN A 65 4.66 -13.20 5.81
CA GLN A 65 5.62 -13.74 6.78
C GLN A 65 6.29 -12.59 7.53
N GLU A 66 6.31 -12.65 8.86
CA GLU A 66 7.11 -11.74 9.67
C GLU A 66 8.59 -12.10 9.49
N THR A 67 9.36 -11.18 8.92
CA THR A 67 10.73 -11.48 8.49
C THR A 67 11.78 -11.04 9.48
N ASN A 68 11.58 -9.96 10.25
CA ASN A 68 12.40 -9.56 11.41
C ASN A 68 12.02 -8.18 11.98
N LYS A 69 12.31 -7.99 13.27
CA LYS A 69 12.47 -6.69 13.94
C LYS A 69 13.74 -6.02 13.42
N LEU A 70 13.62 -5.05 12.54
CA LEU A 70 14.77 -4.28 12.04
C LEU A 70 15.34 -3.44 13.21
N PHE A 71 16.56 -3.75 13.65
CA PHE A 71 17.29 -2.96 14.64
C PHE A 71 18.25 -2.02 13.91
N ASN A 72 17.79 -0.80 13.63
CA ASN A 72 18.70 0.27 13.23
C ASN A 72 18.62 1.37 14.29
N SER A 73 19.75 1.66 14.96
CA SER A 73 19.87 2.71 15.99
C SER A 73 18.88 2.69 17.16
N GLY A 74 18.47 1.51 17.63
CA GLY A 74 17.67 1.37 18.86
C GLY A 74 16.16 1.54 18.69
N VAL A 75 15.66 1.72 17.47
CA VAL A 75 14.23 1.65 17.15
C VAL A 75 13.92 0.26 16.62
N VAL A 76 12.91 -0.39 17.20
CA VAL A 76 12.38 -1.68 16.73
C VAL A 76 11.36 -1.36 15.65
N THR A 77 11.58 -1.80 14.41
CA THR A 77 10.54 -1.72 13.38
C THR A 77 10.13 -3.13 12.94
N LEU A 78 8.83 -3.39 12.88
CA LEU A 78 8.30 -4.64 12.33
C LEU A 78 8.56 -4.71 10.82
N GLY A 79 8.95 -5.88 10.34
CA GLY A 79 9.21 -6.13 8.92
C GLY A 79 8.45 -7.36 8.45
N TYR A 80 7.83 -7.26 7.28
CA TYR A 80 7.06 -8.35 6.68
C TYR A 80 7.56 -8.62 5.26
N THR A 81 7.50 -9.88 4.86
CA THR A 81 7.69 -10.34 3.49
C THR A 81 6.36 -10.86 2.97
N ILE A 82 5.95 -10.32 1.83
CA ILE A 82 4.70 -10.64 1.16
C ILE A 82 5.04 -11.43 -0.09
N TYR A 83 4.53 -12.64 -0.19
CA TYR A 83 4.62 -13.47 -1.38
C TYR A 83 3.28 -13.45 -2.08
N PHE A 84 3.24 -13.25 -3.39
CA PHE A 84 1.99 -13.19 -4.16
C PHE A 84 2.24 -13.74 -5.57
N PRO A 85 1.21 -14.23 -6.28
CA PRO A 85 1.39 -14.77 -7.63
C PRO A 85 1.82 -13.67 -8.62
N MET A 86 2.54 -14.05 -9.68
CA MET A 86 2.89 -13.11 -10.74
C MET A 86 1.62 -12.67 -11.47
N PRO A 87 1.34 -11.36 -11.56
CA PRO A 87 0.13 -10.89 -12.24
C PRO A 87 0.16 -11.23 -13.73
N THR A 88 -0.98 -11.70 -14.23
CA THR A 88 -1.15 -12.05 -15.65
C THR A 88 -2.15 -11.13 -16.32
N LYS A 89 -1.90 -10.82 -17.59
CA LYS A 89 -2.83 -10.11 -18.47
C LYS A 89 -3.12 -10.98 -19.69
N GLU A 90 -4.34 -10.90 -20.22
CA GLU A 90 -4.69 -11.59 -21.46
C GLU A 90 -3.92 -10.95 -22.62
N GLY A 91 -3.00 -11.70 -23.22
CA GLY A 91 -2.24 -11.26 -24.39
C GLY A 91 -3.07 -11.31 -25.67
N GLU A 92 -2.63 -10.60 -26.72
CA GLU A 92 -3.33 -10.55 -28.03
C GLU A 92 -3.49 -11.93 -28.69
N ASP A 93 -2.61 -12.87 -28.36
CA ASP A 93 -2.62 -14.25 -28.84
C ASP A 93 -3.50 -15.21 -28.00
N GLY A 94 -4.25 -14.69 -27.02
CA GLY A 94 -5.07 -15.49 -26.10
C GLY A 94 -4.27 -16.31 -25.09
N LYS A 95 -3.01 -15.93 -24.85
CA LYS A 95 -2.15 -16.49 -23.80
C LYS A 95 -1.92 -15.46 -22.72
N ASP A 96 -1.96 -15.91 -21.48
CA ASP A 96 -1.65 -15.07 -20.33
C ASP A 96 -0.17 -14.67 -20.35
N GLU A 97 0.08 -13.37 -20.32
CA GLU A 97 1.41 -12.79 -20.21
C GLU A 97 1.65 -12.31 -18.78
N GLU A 98 2.75 -12.76 -18.19
CA GLU A 98 3.21 -12.29 -16.89
C GLU A 98 3.73 -10.85 -16.99
N TYR A 99 3.30 -9.99 -16.07
CA TYR A 99 3.75 -8.61 -16.01
C TYR A 99 3.83 -8.09 -14.56
N ILE A 100 4.66 -7.08 -14.33
CA ILE A 100 4.63 -6.32 -13.08
C ILE A 100 3.66 -5.14 -13.28
N PRO A 101 2.60 -5.00 -12.46
CA PRO A 101 1.67 -3.89 -12.54
C PRO A 101 2.36 -2.54 -12.49
N GLU A 102 1.88 -1.60 -13.31
CA GLU A 102 2.41 -0.26 -13.35
C GLU A 102 2.25 0.41 -11.98
N GLY A 103 3.34 0.99 -11.46
CA GLY A 103 3.34 1.63 -10.15
C GLY A 103 3.58 0.67 -8.97
N LEU A 104 3.65 -0.65 -9.19
CA LEU A 104 4.04 -1.62 -8.16
C LEU A 104 5.55 -1.56 -7.90
N ASN A 105 5.99 -0.57 -7.13
CA ASN A 105 7.39 -0.30 -6.84
C ASN A 105 7.62 0.15 -5.37
N ALA A 106 8.88 0.36 -5.00
CA ALA A 106 9.22 0.84 -3.66
C ALA A 106 8.66 2.27 -3.42
N GLY A 107 8.25 2.54 -2.19
CA GLY A 107 7.69 3.84 -1.76
C GLY A 107 6.17 3.89 -1.70
N ILE A 108 5.46 2.90 -2.25
CA ILE A 108 4.02 2.74 -2.07
C ILE A 108 3.72 2.07 -0.71
N ARG A 109 2.45 1.99 -0.34
CA ARG A 109 2.00 1.30 0.87
C ARG A 109 1.37 -0.05 0.56
N PHE A 110 1.40 -0.91 1.55
CA PHE A 110 0.71 -2.19 1.57
C PHE A 110 -0.15 -2.27 2.81
N ARG A 111 -1.38 -2.79 2.66
CA ARG A 111 -2.25 -3.18 3.76
C ARG A 111 -2.79 -4.58 3.53
N GLY A 112 -2.84 -5.37 4.59
CA GLY A 112 -3.39 -6.73 4.57
C GLY A 112 -3.74 -7.19 5.99
N LYS A 113 -4.22 -8.43 6.10
CA LYS A 113 -4.59 -9.03 7.39
C LYS A 113 -4.01 -10.42 7.54
N MET A 114 -3.17 -10.64 8.55
CA MET A 114 -2.52 -11.92 8.83
C MET A 114 -3.01 -12.44 10.19
N TYR A 115 -3.66 -13.61 10.21
CA TYR A 115 -4.25 -14.20 11.44
C TYR A 115 -5.11 -13.23 12.26
N GLY A 116 -5.81 -12.30 11.59
CA GLY A 116 -6.63 -11.27 12.24
C GLY A 116 -5.86 -10.02 12.71
N MET A 117 -4.54 -10.00 12.58
CA MET A 117 -3.69 -8.82 12.84
C MET A 117 -3.57 -7.97 11.58
N ASP A 118 -3.74 -6.66 11.73
CA ASP A 118 -3.56 -5.73 10.62
C ASP A 118 -2.07 -5.57 10.32
N VAL A 119 -1.72 -5.71 9.04
CA VAL A 119 -0.36 -5.55 8.53
C VAL A 119 -0.37 -4.35 7.59
N ASP A 120 0.18 -3.24 8.05
CA ASP A 120 0.35 -2.01 7.28
C ASP A 120 1.83 -1.64 7.24
N GLY A 121 2.32 -1.24 6.07
CA GLY A 121 3.62 -0.61 6.00
C GLY A 121 3.97 -0.02 4.65
N MET A 122 5.19 0.52 4.59
CA MET A 122 5.79 1.00 3.35
C MET A 122 6.49 -0.14 2.63
N VAL A 123 6.21 -0.30 1.34
CA VAL A 123 6.93 -1.21 0.45
C VAL A 123 8.34 -0.67 0.23
N ILE A 124 9.36 -1.45 0.59
CA ILE A 124 10.77 -1.09 0.37
C ILE A 124 11.36 -1.73 -0.89
N GLY A 125 10.69 -2.74 -1.46
CA GLY A 125 11.10 -3.37 -2.71
C GLY A 125 10.11 -4.44 -3.16
N VAL A 126 10.03 -4.63 -4.48
CA VAL A 126 9.21 -5.66 -5.14
C VAL A 126 10.08 -6.35 -6.18
N TYR A 127 10.10 -7.68 -6.19
CA TYR A 127 10.94 -8.47 -7.08
C TYR A 127 10.20 -9.72 -7.58
N PRO A 128 10.34 -10.08 -8.87
CA PRO A 128 9.89 -11.37 -9.36
C PRO A 128 10.75 -12.49 -8.76
N THR A 129 10.16 -13.67 -8.62
CA THR A 129 10.79 -14.89 -8.13
C THR A 129 10.97 -15.89 -9.26
N GLN A 130 11.85 -16.88 -9.08
CA GLN A 130 12.06 -17.94 -10.07
C GLN A 130 10.88 -18.91 -10.22
N MET A 131 9.92 -18.86 -9.30
CA MET A 131 8.75 -19.74 -9.25
C MET A 131 7.49 -19.07 -9.83
N HIS A 132 7.65 -18.10 -10.74
CA HIS A 132 6.52 -17.36 -11.34
C HIS A 132 5.61 -16.67 -10.30
N GLY A 133 6.19 -16.26 -9.16
CA GLY A 133 5.57 -15.41 -8.16
C GLY A 133 6.34 -14.11 -7.99
N CYS A 134 5.84 -13.23 -7.14
CA CYS A 134 6.50 -12.02 -6.69
C CYS A 134 6.75 -12.02 -5.18
N VAL A 135 7.75 -11.25 -4.77
CA VAL A 135 8.03 -10.98 -3.37
C VAL A 135 8.11 -9.46 -3.16
N ALA A 136 7.38 -8.96 -2.16
CA ALA A 136 7.49 -7.60 -1.67
C ALA A 136 8.02 -7.59 -0.23
N TYR A 137 8.89 -6.64 0.07
CA TYR A 137 9.36 -6.39 1.42
C TYR A 137 8.67 -5.15 1.96
N ILE A 138 8.12 -5.25 3.16
CA ILE A 138 7.35 -4.20 3.82
C ILE A 138 8.06 -3.82 5.12
N LYS A 139 8.27 -2.53 5.29
CA LYS A 139 8.62 -1.94 6.58
C LYS A 139 7.31 -1.53 7.27
N GLY A 140 6.96 -2.25 8.32
CA GLY A 140 5.75 -1.99 9.09
C GLY A 140 5.73 -0.57 9.66
N THR A 141 4.55 0.02 9.68
CA THR A 141 4.29 1.24 10.46
C THR A 141 3.99 0.81 11.90
N ASP A 142 4.71 1.32 12.90
CA ASP A 142 4.34 1.09 14.31
C ASP A 142 2.93 1.66 14.54
N ILE A 143 2.06 0.86 15.17
CA ILE A 143 0.76 1.29 15.71
C ILE A 143 0.98 1.86 17.12
#